data_AF-A0A924VSP0-F1
#
_entry.id   AF-A0A924VSP0-F1
#
_cell.length_a   1.000
_cell.length_b   1.000
_cell.length_c   1.000
_cell.angle_alpha   90.00
_cell.angle_beta   90.00
_cell.angle_gamma   90.00
#
_symmetry.space_group_name_H-M   'P 1'
#
loop_
_entity.id
_entity.type
_entity.pdbx_description
1 polymer ?
#
loop_
_entity_poly.entity_id
_entity_poly.type
_entity_poly.pdbx_seq_one_letter_code
_entity_poly.pdbx_strand_id
1 'polypeptide(L)'
;MGSRKSARAKQSAAQRAARRARTESAIRGRETTARRMPHPLPFFLVGGVLVVVAIVILAMMVDYSLRGGYIDKMFPTVSAKESRLSLPIGPLMFAGCALFLGEMFRRGRWEFRDIELRTAGMTTLRVRALPVWVLTLWSLVPFAAWAILVVVPVAFVRQGSDPSEDLWRISTVYGFISAGFWGIVVVSIVKRMSYARAKASTVGAGELRFWRIASVQWRIESWFGFLAGGLAGVLPLALANVRETTTPVEPDAVPTVALIATALAIIAVALAVASPRSGYAEGVAETVI
;
A
#
# COMPACT_ATOMS: atom_id res chain seq x y z
N MET A 1 2.72 55.00 -47.70
CA MET A 1 1.42 54.29 -47.57
C MET A 1 1.49 52.85 -47.00
N GLY A 2 2.59 52.41 -46.35
CA GLY A 2 2.76 50.99 -45.90
C GLY A 2 2.38 50.65 -44.45
N SER A 3 2.19 51.63 -43.56
CA SER A 3 2.09 51.40 -42.11
C SER A 3 0.71 50.88 -41.62
N ARG A 4 -0.40 51.31 -42.25
CA ARG A 4 -1.75 50.96 -41.78
C ARG A 4 -2.19 49.51 -42.08
N LYS A 5 -1.62 48.85 -43.10
CA LYS A 5 -1.95 47.45 -43.44
C LYS A 5 -1.34 46.44 -42.46
N SER A 6 -0.14 46.73 -41.94
CA SER A 6 0.58 45.90 -40.95
C SER A 6 -0.14 45.85 -39.59
N ALA A 7 -0.67 46.99 -39.12
CA ALA A 7 -1.38 47.07 -37.85
C ALA A 7 -2.71 46.28 -37.86
N ARG A 8 -3.47 46.34 -38.96
CA ARG A 8 -4.73 45.57 -39.12
C ARG A 8 -4.48 44.06 -39.17
N ALA A 9 -3.41 43.61 -39.83
CA ALA A 9 -3.02 42.20 -39.87
C ALA A 9 -2.65 41.67 -38.47
N LYS A 10 -1.88 42.43 -37.69
CA LYS A 10 -1.52 42.08 -36.30
C LYS A 10 -2.73 42.02 -35.37
N GLN A 11 -3.69 42.96 -35.48
CA GLN A 11 -4.93 42.92 -34.72
C GLN A 11 -5.77 41.67 -35.05
N SER A 12 -5.84 41.27 -36.32
CA SER A 12 -6.58 40.06 -36.72
C SER A 12 -5.94 38.75 -36.23
N ALA A 13 -4.60 38.70 -36.15
CA ALA A 13 -3.87 37.54 -35.63
C ALA A 13 -4.03 37.41 -34.10
N ALA A 14 -3.97 38.53 -33.37
CA ALA A 14 -4.21 38.55 -31.93
C ALA A 14 -5.65 38.16 -31.57
N GLN A 15 -6.64 38.61 -32.35
CA GLN A 15 -8.04 38.20 -32.16
C GLN A 15 -8.28 36.73 -32.47
N ARG A 16 -7.59 36.16 -33.47
CA ARG A 16 -7.64 34.71 -33.77
C ARG A 16 -6.97 33.88 -32.66
N ALA A 17 -5.83 34.34 -32.13
CA ALA A 17 -5.16 33.70 -31.00
C ALA A 17 -6.02 33.75 -29.73
N ALA A 18 -6.66 34.89 -29.44
CA ALA A 18 -7.58 35.02 -28.31
C ALA A 18 -8.85 34.17 -28.45
N ARG A 19 -9.41 34.06 -29.67
CA ARG A 19 -10.51 33.13 -29.95
C ARG A 19 -10.07 31.69 -29.76
N ARG A 20 -8.91 31.28 -30.30
CA ARG A 20 -8.37 29.92 -30.10
C ARG A 20 -8.13 29.61 -28.62
N ALA A 21 -7.53 30.54 -27.86
CA ALA A 21 -7.32 30.37 -26.43
C ALA A 21 -8.64 30.25 -25.65
N ARG A 22 -9.68 30.99 -26.04
CA ARG A 22 -11.03 30.86 -25.44
C ARG A 22 -11.72 29.55 -25.83
N THR A 23 -11.54 29.09 -27.05
CA THR A 23 -12.09 27.80 -27.48
C THR A 23 -11.35 26.65 -26.81
N GLU A 24 -10.01 26.72 -26.70
CA GLU A 24 -9.19 25.75 -25.96
C GLU A 24 -9.50 25.76 -24.47
N SER A 25 -9.73 26.91 -23.85
CA SER A 25 -10.14 26.97 -22.44
C SER A 25 -11.57 26.46 -22.23
N ALA A 26 -12.48 26.70 -23.18
CA ALA A 26 -13.83 26.14 -23.16
C ALA A 26 -13.85 24.62 -23.43
N ILE A 27 -12.93 24.11 -24.26
CA ILE A 27 -12.72 22.69 -24.50
C ILE A 27 -12.12 22.03 -23.24
N ARG A 28 -11.04 22.60 -22.66
CA ARG A 28 -10.50 22.14 -21.35
C ARG A 28 -11.53 22.21 -20.22
N GLY A 29 -12.43 23.20 -20.26
CA GLY A 29 -13.55 23.34 -19.33
C GLY A 29 -14.68 22.33 -19.55
N ARG A 30 -14.82 21.78 -20.77
CA ARG A 30 -15.77 20.69 -21.08
C ARG A 30 -15.18 19.29 -20.87
N GLU A 31 -13.87 19.12 -21.05
CA GLU A 31 -13.12 17.87 -20.80
C GLU A 31 -13.02 17.51 -19.30
N THR A 32 -13.36 18.45 -18.41
CA THR A 32 -13.36 18.24 -16.95
C THR A 32 -14.79 18.15 -16.40
N THR A 33 -15.68 17.40 -17.05
CA THR A 33 -16.94 17.01 -16.39
C THR A 33 -16.63 16.19 -15.15
N ALA A 34 -16.71 16.83 -13.98
CA ALA A 34 -16.58 16.19 -12.67
C ALA A 34 -17.69 15.16 -12.51
N ARG A 35 -17.42 13.91 -12.91
CA ARG A 35 -18.35 12.80 -12.74
C ARG A 35 -18.58 12.61 -11.24
N ARG A 36 -19.84 12.66 -10.78
CA ARG A 36 -20.18 12.35 -9.39
C ARG A 36 -19.75 10.92 -9.10
N MET A 37 -18.76 10.75 -8.23
CA MET A 37 -18.32 9.43 -7.78
C MET A 37 -19.39 8.79 -6.89
N PRO A 38 -19.44 7.45 -6.83
CA PRO A 38 -20.25 6.75 -5.84
C PRO A 38 -19.92 7.22 -4.42
N HIS A 39 -20.93 7.26 -3.56
CA HIS A 39 -20.71 7.59 -2.15
C HIS A 39 -19.82 6.51 -1.51
N PRO A 40 -18.80 6.86 -0.70
CA PRO A 40 -17.82 5.88 -0.20
C PRO A 40 -18.34 4.99 0.94
N LEU A 41 -19.44 5.38 1.60
CA LEU A 41 -19.97 4.72 2.80
C LEU A 41 -20.33 3.22 2.64
N PRO A 42 -20.98 2.76 1.55
CA PRO A 42 -21.25 1.33 1.38
C PRO A 42 -19.98 0.49 1.38
N PHE A 43 -18.89 1.00 0.78
CA PHE A 43 -17.60 0.32 0.74
C PHE A 43 -16.95 0.23 2.12
N PHE A 44 -17.05 1.29 2.93
CA PHE A 44 -16.58 1.27 4.31
C PHE A 44 -17.39 0.33 5.20
N LEU A 45 -18.71 0.25 5.01
CA LEU A 45 -19.56 -0.68 5.77
C LEU A 45 -19.23 -2.14 5.42
N VAL A 46 -19.22 -2.49 4.13
CA VAL A 46 -18.92 -3.86 3.68
C VAL A 46 -17.50 -4.24 4.11
N GLY A 47 -16.52 -3.35 3.87
CA GLY A 47 -15.14 -3.58 4.28
C GLY A 47 -14.99 -3.73 5.79
N GLY A 48 -15.63 -2.86 6.57
CA GLY A 48 -15.60 -2.90 8.04
C GLY A 48 -16.20 -4.19 8.62
N VAL A 49 -17.35 -4.62 8.11
CA VAL A 49 -17.98 -5.89 8.52
C VAL A 49 -17.06 -7.07 8.22
N LEU A 50 -16.47 -7.12 7.03
CA LEU A 50 -15.55 -8.19 6.64
C LEU A 50 -14.27 -8.20 7.49
N VAL A 51 -13.73 -7.04 7.87
CA VAL A 51 -12.61 -6.95 8.83
C VAL A 51 -13.01 -7.53 10.18
N VAL A 52 -14.18 -7.17 10.71
CA VAL A 52 -14.65 -7.68 12.01
C VAL A 52 -14.81 -9.20 11.95
N VAL A 53 -15.45 -9.73 10.90
CA VAL A 53 -15.60 -11.17 10.70
C VAL A 53 -14.23 -11.86 10.65
N ALA A 54 -13.27 -11.33 9.90
CA ALA A 54 -11.94 -11.89 9.84
C ALA A 54 -11.20 -11.88 11.19
N ILE A 55 -11.30 -10.78 11.94
CA ILE A 55 -10.68 -10.66 13.26
C ILE A 55 -11.29 -11.68 14.22
N VAL A 56 -12.62 -11.87 14.19
CA VAL A 56 -13.29 -12.87 15.03
C VAL A 56 -12.82 -14.28 14.69
N ILE A 57 -12.78 -14.64 13.40
CA ILE A 57 -12.29 -15.96 12.97
C ILE A 57 -10.83 -16.16 13.40
N LEU A 58 -9.97 -15.15 13.18
CA LEU A 58 -8.57 -15.23 13.54
C LEU A 58 -8.37 -15.34 15.07
N ALA A 59 -9.11 -14.56 15.86
CA ALA A 59 -9.06 -14.62 17.32
C ALA A 59 -9.51 -15.98 17.85
N MET A 60 -10.59 -16.54 17.28
CA MET A 60 -11.06 -17.88 17.59
C MET A 60 -9.99 -18.94 17.28
N MET A 61 -9.35 -18.86 16.11
CA MET A 61 -8.27 -19.77 15.73
C MET A 61 -7.08 -19.66 16.69
N VAL A 62 -6.65 -18.45 17.03
CA VAL A 62 -5.53 -18.21 17.96
C VAL A 62 -5.84 -18.73 19.37
N ASP A 63 -7.01 -18.41 19.94
CA ASP A 63 -7.40 -18.89 21.28
C ASP A 63 -7.50 -20.42 21.32
N TYR A 64 -8.07 -21.04 20.28
CA TYR A 64 -8.17 -22.50 20.22
C TYR A 64 -6.79 -23.16 20.13
N SER A 65 -5.88 -22.61 19.32
CA SER A 65 -4.51 -23.13 19.18
C SER A 65 -3.62 -22.86 20.41
N LEU A 66 -3.83 -21.74 21.12
CA LEU A 66 -3.17 -21.45 22.40
C LEU A 66 -3.51 -22.50 23.48
N ARG A 67 -4.69 -23.11 23.40
CA ARG A 67 -5.14 -24.18 24.32
C ARG A 67 -4.71 -25.59 23.87
N GLY A 68 -3.82 -25.70 22.89
CA GLY A 68 -3.38 -26.98 22.33
C GLY A 68 -4.36 -27.60 21.32
N GLY A 69 -5.40 -26.86 20.91
CA GLY A 69 -6.37 -27.33 19.92
C GLY A 69 -5.83 -27.28 18.49
N TYR A 70 -6.18 -28.27 17.67
CA TYR A 70 -5.88 -28.30 16.24
C TYR A 70 -7.01 -27.65 15.44
N ILE A 71 -6.71 -26.68 14.57
CA ILE A 71 -7.70 -25.90 13.80
C ILE A 71 -8.63 -26.82 13.00
N ASP A 72 -8.12 -27.98 12.57
CA ASP A 72 -8.88 -29.00 11.85
C ASP A 72 -10.13 -29.47 12.60
N LYS A 73 -10.08 -29.50 13.93
CA LYS A 73 -11.21 -29.87 14.79
C LYS A 73 -12.20 -28.72 15.00
N MET A 74 -11.76 -27.48 14.81
CA MET A 74 -12.59 -26.29 14.98
C MET A 74 -13.56 -26.09 13.80
N PHE A 75 -13.13 -26.44 12.59
CA PHE A 75 -13.94 -26.32 11.37
C PHE A 75 -14.10 -27.68 10.69
N PRO A 76 -14.92 -28.59 11.26
CA PRO A 76 -15.06 -29.96 10.75
C PRO A 76 -15.76 -30.03 9.39
N THR A 77 -16.51 -28.99 9.02
CA THR A 77 -17.23 -28.89 7.73
C THR A 77 -16.33 -28.49 6.57
N VAL A 78 -15.12 -27.97 6.85
CA VAL A 78 -14.14 -27.61 5.82
C VAL A 78 -13.42 -28.88 5.38
N SER A 79 -13.33 -29.10 4.08
CA SER A 79 -12.61 -30.24 3.50
C SER A 79 -11.18 -30.31 4.03
N ALA A 80 -10.71 -31.51 4.37
CA ALA A 80 -9.33 -31.74 4.82
C ALA A 80 -8.26 -31.33 3.80
N LYS A 81 -8.64 -31.18 2.52
CA LYS A 81 -7.74 -30.73 1.45
C LYS A 81 -7.55 -29.21 1.43
N GLU A 82 -8.44 -28.45 2.07
CA GLU A 82 -8.41 -27.00 2.06
C GLU A 82 -7.60 -26.47 3.24
N SER A 83 -6.71 -25.51 2.97
CA SER A 83 -5.92 -24.88 4.02
C SER A 83 -6.82 -23.97 4.85
N ARG A 84 -7.12 -24.35 6.09
CA ARG A 84 -7.91 -23.56 7.05
C ARG A 84 -7.24 -22.23 7.41
N LEU A 85 -5.93 -22.09 7.16
CA LEU A 85 -5.20 -20.83 7.27
C LEU A 85 -5.72 -19.77 6.29
N SER A 86 -6.42 -20.14 5.22
CA SER A 86 -7.02 -19.20 4.26
C SER A 86 -8.34 -18.57 4.73
N LEU A 87 -8.98 -19.12 5.78
CA LEU A 87 -10.31 -18.71 6.21
C LEU A 87 -10.39 -17.21 6.59
N PRO A 88 -9.45 -16.64 7.38
CA PRO A 88 -9.40 -15.19 7.57
C PRO A 88 -8.88 -14.40 6.35
N ILE A 89 -8.01 -14.98 5.51
CA ILE A 89 -7.43 -14.29 4.35
C ILE A 89 -8.51 -13.85 3.36
N GLY A 90 -9.46 -14.74 3.04
CA GLY A 90 -10.53 -14.45 2.07
C GLY A 90 -11.29 -13.15 2.42
N PRO A 91 -11.95 -13.07 3.58
CA PRO A 91 -12.64 -11.86 4.02
C PRO A 91 -11.71 -10.65 4.13
N LEU A 92 -10.46 -10.79 4.57
CA LEU A 92 -9.49 -9.69 4.62
C LEU A 92 -9.14 -9.13 3.23
N MET A 93 -9.00 -9.98 2.21
CA MET A 93 -8.74 -9.54 0.84
C MET A 93 -9.92 -8.74 0.30
N PHE A 94 -11.14 -9.25 0.44
CA PHE A 94 -12.35 -8.53 0.01
C PHE A 94 -12.55 -7.23 0.80
N ALA A 95 -12.26 -7.25 2.11
CA ALA A 95 -12.28 -6.06 2.94
C ALA A 95 -11.27 -5.03 2.45
N GLY A 96 -10.03 -5.45 2.16
CA GLY A 96 -8.97 -4.60 1.62
C GLY A 96 -9.40 -3.92 0.32
N CYS A 97 -9.98 -4.68 -0.62
CA CYS A 97 -10.52 -4.13 -1.87
C CYS A 97 -11.63 -3.10 -1.62
N ALA A 98 -12.60 -3.42 -0.76
CA ALA A 98 -13.71 -2.52 -0.44
C ALA A 98 -13.21 -1.23 0.26
N LEU A 99 -12.40 -1.35 1.31
CA LEU A 99 -11.86 -0.22 2.05
C LEU A 99 -10.96 0.65 1.17
N PHE A 100 -10.13 0.04 0.33
CA PHE A 100 -9.30 0.77 -0.63
C PHE A 100 -10.16 1.57 -1.60
N LEU A 101 -11.19 0.96 -2.18
CA LEU A 101 -12.10 1.62 -3.11
C LEU A 101 -12.89 2.75 -2.44
N GLY A 102 -13.40 2.52 -1.22
CA GLY A 102 -14.05 3.56 -0.42
C GLY A 102 -13.13 4.74 -0.14
N GLU A 103 -11.85 4.47 0.13
CA GLU A 103 -10.85 5.49 0.37
C GLU A 103 -10.47 6.25 -0.91
N MET A 104 -10.40 5.56 -2.05
CA MET A 104 -10.23 6.20 -3.37
C MET A 104 -11.39 7.11 -3.73
N PHE A 105 -12.64 6.72 -3.48
CA PHE A 105 -13.79 7.59 -3.72
C PHE A 105 -13.89 8.75 -2.74
N ARG A 106 -13.38 8.58 -1.51
CA ARG A 106 -13.37 9.65 -0.51
C ARG A 106 -12.29 10.70 -0.74
N ARG A 107 -11.10 10.32 -1.23
CA ARG A 107 -9.94 11.22 -1.38
C ARG A 107 -9.50 11.48 -2.82
N GLY A 108 -9.95 10.67 -3.77
CA GLY A 108 -9.56 10.78 -5.17
C GLY A 108 -10.25 11.96 -5.85
N ARG A 109 -9.46 12.79 -6.54
CA ARG A 109 -9.96 13.59 -7.65
C ARG A 109 -9.60 12.83 -8.92
N TRP A 110 -10.62 12.25 -9.54
CA TRP A 110 -10.44 11.51 -10.79
C TRP A 110 -10.48 12.53 -11.92
N GLU A 111 -9.31 12.81 -12.48
CA GLU A 111 -9.17 13.62 -13.69
C GLU A 111 -9.07 12.63 -14.86
N PHE A 112 -10.19 12.41 -15.56
CA PHE A 112 -10.20 11.62 -16.77
C PHE A 112 -9.76 12.54 -17.92
N ARG A 113 -8.74 12.12 -18.68
CA ARG A 113 -8.40 12.78 -19.94
C ARG A 113 -9.19 12.08 -21.05
N ASP A 114 -9.88 12.86 -21.89
CA ASP A 114 -10.62 12.29 -23.02
C ASP A 114 -9.69 11.49 -23.95
N ILE A 115 -10.14 10.29 -24.28
CA ILE A 115 -9.40 9.27 -25.03
C ILE A 115 -9.42 9.66 -26.51
N GLU A 116 -8.32 10.19 -27.03
CA GLU A 116 -8.09 10.15 -28.48
C GLU A 116 -7.69 8.72 -28.85
N LEU A 117 -8.42 8.08 -29.80
CA LEU A 117 -8.28 6.68 -30.25
C LEU A 117 -6.85 6.20 -30.58
N ARG A 118 -5.86 7.09 -30.64
CA ARG A 118 -4.45 6.80 -30.96
C ARG A 118 -3.49 6.87 -29.78
N THR A 119 -3.92 7.34 -28.62
CA THR A 119 -3.11 7.38 -27.40
C THR A 119 -3.75 6.44 -26.39
N ALA A 120 -3.08 5.33 -26.11
CA ALA A 120 -3.47 4.40 -25.05
C ALA A 120 -3.87 5.19 -23.78
N GLY A 121 -5.06 4.89 -23.26
CA GLY A 121 -5.72 5.70 -22.23
C GLY A 121 -4.95 5.68 -20.92
N MET A 122 -4.05 6.64 -20.73
CA MET A 122 -3.43 6.88 -19.42
C MET A 122 -4.44 7.58 -18.51
N THR A 123 -4.95 6.84 -17.53
CA THR A 123 -5.80 7.42 -16.48
C THR A 123 -4.89 7.91 -15.35
N THR A 124 -4.91 9.22 -15.10
CA THR A 124 -4.17 9.82 -13.99
C THR A 124 -5.09 9.99 -12.80
N LEU A 125 -4.77 9.33 -11.69
CA LEU A 125 -5.49 9.53 -10.43
C LEU A 125 -4.68 10.45 -9.53
N ARG A 126 -5.29 11.55 -9.08
CA ARG A 126 -4.72 12.41 -8.05
C ARG A 126 -5.44 12.15 -6.74
N VAL A 127 -4.73 11.55 -5.79
CA VAL A 127 -5.26 11.33 -4.44
C VAL A 127 -4.73 12.42 -3.53
N ARG A 128 -5.62 13.05 -2.76
CA ARG A 128 -5.20 14.01 -1.73
C ARG A 128 -4.27 13.32 -0.74
N ALA A 129 -3.03 13.79 -0.65
CA ALA A 129 -2.07 13.28 0.31
C ALA A 129 -2.59 13.49 1.74
N LEU A 130 -2.44 12.46 2.56
CA LEU A 130 -2.69 12.55 3.99
C LEU A 130 -1.62 13.40 4.69
N PRO A 131 -1.88 13.91 5.91
CA PRO A 131 -0.81 14.36 6.78
C PRO A 131 0.11 13.20 7.19
N VAL A 132 1.38 13.48 7.49
CA VAL A 132 2.32 12.47 8.03
C VAL A 132 1.79 11.87 9.33
N TRP A 133 1.30 12.71 10.24
CA TRP A 133 0.80 12.25 11.54
C TRP A 133 -0.36 11.26 11.42
N VAL A 134 -1.22 11.39 10.40
CA VAL A 134 -2.29 10.42 10.13
C VAL A 134 -1.70 9.09 9.70
N LEU A 135 -0.69 9.08 8.83
CA LEU A 135 0.00 7.84 8.46
C LEU A 135 0.70 7.19 9.65
N THR A 136 1.33 8.00 10.51
CA THR A 136 1.98 7.51 11.72
C THR A 136 0.96 6.89 12.68
N LEU A 137 -0.21 7.52 12.86
CA LEU A 137 -1.27 6.93 13.68
C LEU A 137 -1.79 5.61 13.07
N TRP A 138 -1.95 5.58 11.74
CA TRP A 138 -2.35 4.37 11.03
C TRP A 138 -1.30 3.27 11.03
N SER A 139 -0.01 3.58 11.20
CA SER A 139 1.04 2.56 11.32
C SER A 139 0.92 1.76 12.62
N LEU A 140 0.27 2.33 13.65
CA LEU A 140 0.02 1.62 14.90
C LEU A 140 -0.91 0.42 14.71
N VAL A 141 -1.80 0.44 13.71
CA VAL A 141 -2.75 -0.66 13.46
C VAL A 141 -2.05 -1.95 13.02
N PRO A 142 -1.27 -1.98 11.92
CA PRO A 142 -0.54 -3.19 11.54
C PRO A 142 0.55 -3.55 12.56
N PHE A 143 1.13 -2.57 13.25
CA PHE A 143 2.08 -2.83 14.34
C PHE A 143 1.42 -3.53 15.53
N ALA A 144 0.26 -3.06 15.97
CA ALA A 144 -0.49 -3.69 17.05
C ALA A 144 -0.97 -5.10 16.65
N ALA A 145 -1.46 -5.28 15.42
CA ALA A 145 -1.80 -6.59 14.89
C ALA A 145 -0.61 -7.54 14.91
N TRP A 146 0.56 -7.10 14.45
CA TRP A 146 1.80 -7.87 14.54
C TRP A 146 2.16 -8.21 15.99
N ALA A 147 2.12 -7.24 16.91
CA ALA A 147 2.44 -7.47 18.31
C ALA A 147 1.51 -8.52 18.95
N ILE A 148 0.22 -8.44 18.67
CA ILE A 148 -0.78 -9.41 19.13
C ILE A 148 -0.54 -10.79 18.51
N LEU A 149 -0.17 -10.87 17.24
CA LEU A 149 -0.02 -12.14 16.53
C LEU A 149 1.34 -12.80 16.71
N VAL A 150 2.36 -12.07 17.17
CA VAL A 150 3.73 -12.59 17.29
C VAL A 150 4.23 -12.49 18.73
N VAL A 151 4.18 -11.30 19.33
CA VAL A 151 4.76 -11.08 20.67
C VAL A 151 3.93 -11.78 21.73
N VAL A 152 2.61 -11.75 21.63
CA VAL A 152 1.72 -12.39 22.62
C VAL A 152 1.89 -13.92 22.62
N PRO A 153 1.82 -14.65 21.49
CA PRO A 153 2.09 -16.09 21.47
C PRO A 153 3.46 -16.46 22.05
N VAL A 154 4.52 -15.73 21.68
CA VAL A 154 5.88 -15.97 22.21
C VAL A 154 5.94 -15.75 23.72
N ALA A 155 5.22 -14.75 24.24
CA ALA A 155 5.16 -14.49 25.68
C ALA A 155 4.44 -15.60 26.45
N PHE A 156 3.33 -16.12 25.93
CA PHE A 156 2.59 -17.24 26.55
C PHE A 156 3.43 -18.52 26.58
N VAL A 157 4.11 -18.84 25.48
CA VAL A 157 5.01 -20.00 25.40
C VAL A 157 6.11 -19.93 26.45
N ARG A 158 6.76 -18.76 26.59
CA ARG A 158 7.78 -18.53 27.61
C ARG A 158 7.26 -18.64 29.06
N GLN A 159 5.95 -18.54 29.27
CA GLN A 159 5.30 -18.74 30.57
C GLN A 159 4.90 -20.21 30.82
N GLY A 160 5.21 -21.12 29.89
CA GLY A 160 4.98 -22.56 30.03
C GLY A 160 3.67 -23.06 29.42
N SER A 161 3.00 -22.29 28.55
CA SER A 161 1.89 -22.81 27.75
C SER A 161 2.40 -23.78 26.70
N ASP A 162 1.65 -24.86 26.42
CA ASP A 162 1.94 -25.84 25.36
C ASP A 162 0.97 -25.66 24.17
N PRO A 163 1.24 -24.71 23.25
CA PRO A 163 0.35 -24.46 22.12
C PRO A 163 0.51 -25.50 21.01
N SER A 164 -0.53 -25.64 20.19
CA SER A 164 -0.46 -26.50 19.01
C SER A 164 0.47 -25.93 17.92
N GLU A 165 0.99 -26.79 17.05
CA GLU A 165 1.83 -26.40 15.90
C GLU A 165 1.12 -25.37 14.98
N ASP A 166 -0.20 -25.45 14.93
CA ASP A 166 -1.08 -24.54 14.22
C ASP A 166 -0.94 -23.08 14.67
N LEU A 167 -0.66 -22.82 15.95
CA LEU A 167 -0.44 -21.47 16.45
C LEU A 167 0.79 -20.84 15.80
N TRP A 168 1.88 -21.60 15.63
CA TRP A 168 3.10 -21.12 15.00
C TRP A 168 2.88 -20.82 13.52
N ARG A 169 2.10 -21.65 12.83
CA ARG A 169 1.73 -21.43 11.43
C ARG A 169 0.88 -20.17 11.26
N ILE A 170 -0.15 -19.99 12.09
CA ILE A 170 -0.98 -18.77 12.12
C ILE A 170 -0.10 -17.55 12.40
N SER A 171 0.67 -17.58 13.48
CA SER A 171 1.50 -16.45 13.93
C SER A 171 2.53 -16.07 12.87
N THR A 172 3.12 -17.05 12.17
CA THR A 172 4.07 -16.81 11.09
C THR A 172 3.40 -16.13 9.90
N VAL A 173 2.29 -16.68 9.39
CA VAL A 173 1.62 -16.15 8.19
C VAL A 173 1.03 -14.77 8.45
N TYR A 174 0.21 -14.64 9.51
CA TYR A 174 -0.49 -13.40 9.80
C TYR A 174 0.44 -12.34 10.42
N GLY A 175 1.45 -12.77 11.18
CA GLY A 175 2.52 -11.91 11.67
C GLY A 175 3.37 -11.34 10.54
N PHE A 176 3.77 -12.18 9.56
CA PHE A 176 4.48 -11.73 8.35
C PHE A 176 3.67 -10.69 7.58
N ILE A 177 2.38 -10.96 7.32
CA ILE A 177 1.50 -10.05 6.59
C ILE A 177 1.37 -8.72 7.33
N SER A 178 1.11 -8.76 8.64
CA SER A 178 0.93 -7.55 9.47
C SER A 178 2.21 -6.70 9.53
N ALA A 179 3.36 -7.34 9.78
CA ALA A 179 4.65 -6.64 9.79
C ALA A 179 5.04 -6.10 8.41
N GLY A 180 4.69 -6.82 7.34
CA GLY A 180 4.88 -6.34 5.98
C GLY A 180 4.05 -5.08 5.69
N PHE A 181 2.78 -5.06 6.06
CA PHE A 181 1.96 -3.84 5.95
C PHE A 181 2.52 -2.68 6.77
N TRP A 182 3.04 -2.95 7.97
CA TRP A 182 3.74 -1.94 8.75
C TRP A 182 4.96 -1.38 8.00
N GLY A 183 5.78 -2.25 7.40
CA GLY A 183 6.90 -1.88 6.55
C GLY A 183 6.51 -0.98 5.37
N ILE A 184 5.39 -1.27 4.68
CA ILE A 184 4.85 -0.40 3.63
C ILE A 184 4.56 1.02 4.16
N VAL A 185 3.94 1.12 5.35
CA VAL A 185 3.59 2.42 5.94
C VAL A 185 4.85 3.20 6.32
N VAL A 186 5.84 2.55 6.91
CA VAL A 186 7.14 3.18 7.25
C VAL A 186 7.83 3.72 6.00
N VAL A 187 7.94 2.92 4.94
CA VAL A 187 8.54 3.36 3.67
C VAL A 187 7.72 4.49 3.03
N SER A 188 6.40 4.46 3.16
CA SER A 188 5.53 5.54 2.69
C SER A 188 5.75 6.85 3.46
N ILE A 189 6.02 6.79 4.77
CA ILE A 189 6.38 7.96 5.58
C ILE A 189 7.73 8.53 5.12
N VAL A 190 8.74 7.67 4.90
CA VAL A 190 10.07 8.08 4.39
C VAL A 190 9.95 8.76 3.03
N LYS A 191 9.17 8.17 2.11
CA LYS A 191 8.89 8.74 0.78
C LYS A 191 8.29 10.13 0.91
N ARG A 192 7.28 10.31 1.77
CA ARG A 192 6.63 11.61 2.02
C ARG A 192 7.60 12.65 2.58
N MET A 193 8.43 12.28 3.56
CA MET A 193 9.46 13.18 4.11
C MET A 193 10.46 13.62 3.02
N SER A 194 10.79 12.72 2.10
CA SER A 194 11.69 12.99 0.99
C SER A 194 11.08 13.95 -0.02
N TYR A 195 9.79 13.83 -0.33
CA TYR A 195 9.06 14.83 -1.13
C TYR A 195 8.94 16.18 -0.44
N ALA A 196 8.72 16.22 0.87
CA ALA A 196 8.69 17.47 1.64
C ALA A 196 10.04 18.19 1.57
N ARG A 197 11.15 17.45 1.73
CA ARG A 197 12.51 17.99 1.59
C ARG A 197 12.81 18.44 0.17
N ALA A 198 12.43 17.66 -0.83
CA ALA A 198 12.67 17.98 -2.24
C ALA A 198 11.91 19.24 -2.69
N LYS A 199 10.72 19.52 -2.15
CA LYS A 199 9.99 20.78 -2.41
C LYS A 199 10.68 22.01 -1.79
N ALA A 200 11.39 21.83 -0.67
CA ALA A 200 12.15 22.90 -0.02
C ALA A 200 13.47 23.20 -0.75
N SER A 201 14.03 22.22 -1.46
CA SER A 201 15.20 22.41 -2.32
C SER A 201 14.75 22.75 -3.74
N THR A 202 15.15 23.88 -4.31
CA THR A 202 14.88 24.26 -5.73
C THR A 202 15.66 23.39 -6.72
N VAL A 203 15.52 22.07 -6.64
CA VAL A 203 16.21 21.12 -7.52
C VAL A 203 15.25 20.77 -8.66
N GLY A 204 15.57 21.28 -9.84
CA GLY A 204 14.96 20.85 -11.10
C GLY A 204 15.27 19.37 -11.34
N ALA A 205 14.40 18.49 -10.84
CA ALA A 205 14.47 17.08 -11.17
C ALA A 205 13.87 16.90 -12.58
N GLY A 206 14.74 16.81 -13.59
CA GLY A 206 14.34 16.34 -14.91
C GLY A 206 13.64 14.98 -14.80
N GLU A 207 12.58 14.78 -15.58
CA GLU A 207 11.77 13.56 -15.56
C GLU A 207 12.63 12.36 -16.01
N LEU A 208 12.97 11.48 -15.07
CA LEU A 208 13.65 10.23 -15.36
C LEU A 208 12.61 9.11 -15.54
N ARG A 209 12.49 8.58 -16.76
CA ARG A 209 11.52 7.54 -17.14
C ARG A 209 11.54 6.31 -16.23
N PHE A 210 12.73 5.89 -15.76
CA PHE A 210 12.86 4.79 -14.81
C PHE A 210 12.12 5.06 -13.49
N TRP A 211 12.30 6.25 -12.90
CA TRP A 211 11.69 6.60 -11.61
C TRP A 211 10.17 6.76 -11.71
N ARG A 212 9.66 7.17 -12.88
CA ARG A 212 8.22 7.14 -13.17
C ARG A 212 7.67 5.71 -13.12
N ILE A 213 8.30 4.77 -13.84
CA ILE A 213 7.86 3.36 -13.86
C ILE A 213 7.99 2.75 -12.46
N ALA A 214 9.17 2.87 -11.84
CA ALA A 214 9.48 2.23 -10.56
C ALA A 214 8.64 2.79 -9.39
N SER A 215 8.53 4.12 -9.26
CA SER A 215 7.96 4.77 -8.07
C SER A 215 6.51 5.24 -8.23
N VAL A 216 6.05 5.47 -9.47
CA VAL A 216 4.68 5.97 -9.74
C VAL A 216 3.75 4.84 -10.21
N GLN A 217 4.20 3.97 -11.10
CA GLN A 217 3.38 2.88 -11.64
C GLN A 217 3.45 1.61 -10.78
N TRP A 218 4.66 1.10 -10.53
CA TRP A 218 4.86 -0.17 -9.82
C TRP A 218 5.01 -0.02 -8.30
N ARG A 219 5.36 1.20 -7.83
CA ARG A 219 5.62 1.51 -6.41
C ARG A 219 6.56 0.50 -5.75
N ILE A 220 7.64 0.15 -6.45
CA ILE A 220 8.58 -0.93 -6.10
C ILE A 220 9.10 -0.79 -4.67
N GLU A 221 9.25 0.44 -4.16
CA GLU A 221 9.64 0.69 -2.76
C GLU A 221 8.69 0.05 -1.75
N SER A 222 7.39 -0.04 -2.05
CA SER A 222 6.38 -0.65 -1.17
C SER A 222 6.53 -2.18 -1.13
N TRP A 223 6.91 -2.81 -2.24
CA TRP A 223 7.16 -4.25 -2.30
C TRP A 223 8.36 -4.64 -1.42
N PHE A 224 9.46 -3.91 -1.57
CA PHE A 224 10.65 -4.11 -0.73
C PHE A 224 10.36 -3.80 0.75
N GLY A 225 9.60 -2.74 1.03
CA GLY A 225 9.14 -2.42 2.39
C GLY A 225 8.30 -3.53 3.00
N PHE A 226 7.39 -4.13 2.22
CA PHE A 226 6.57 -5.24 2.66
C PHE A 226 7.41 -6.48 2.99
N LEU A 227 8.32 -6.87 2.09
CA LEU A 227 9.17 -8.05 2.31
C LEU A 227 10.13 -7.84 3.48
N ALA A 228 10.73 -6.66 3.59
CA ALA A 228 11.61 -6.32 4.71
C ALA A 228 10.87 -6.39 6.06
N GLY A 229 9.70 -5.75 6.15
CA GLY A 229 8.87 -5.76 7.35
C GLY A 229 8.39 -7.17 7.69
N GLY A 230 7.91 -7.93 6.71
CA GLY A 230 7.42 -9.29 6.91
C GLY A 230 8.51 -10.24 7.42
N LEU A 231 9.68 -10.25 6.76
CA LEU A 231 10.80 -11.11 7.16
C LEU A 231 11.34 -10.73 8.54
N ALA A 232 11.53 -9.43 8.82
CA ALA A 232 11.95 -8.97 10.14
C ALA A 232 10.91 -9.31 11.22
N GLY A 233 9.62 -9.22 10.89
CA GLY A 233 8.52 -9.46 11.81
C GLY A 233 8.37 -10.91 12.27
N VAL A 234 8.86 -11.89 11.51
CA VAL A 234 8.80 -13.31 11.89
C VAL A 234 10.05 -13.79 12.65
N LEU A 235 11.14 -13.02 12.68
CA LEU A 235 12.37 -13.37 13.41
C LEU A 235 12.14 -13.74 14.88
N PRO A 236 11.27 -13.06 15.65
CA PRO A 236 11.01 -13.44 17.04
C PRO A 236 10.45 -14.85 17.20
N LEU A 237 9.66 -15.33 16.23
CA LEU A 237 9.11 -16.69 16.23
C LEU A 237 10.22 -17.72 15.98
N ALA A 238 11.09 -17.46 15.00
CA ALA A 238 12.22 -18.33 14.70
C ALA A 238 13.17 -18.44 15.92
N LEU A 239 13.43 -17.32 16.61
CA LEU A 239 14.25 -17.31 17.83
C LEU A 239 13.60 -18.03 19.02
N ALA A 240 12.27 -18.02 19.11
CA ALA A 240 11.53 -18.75 20.15
C ALA A 240 11.57 -20.26 19.90
N ASN A 241 11.36 -20.70 18.65
CA ASN A 241 11.36 -22.12 18.28
C ASN A 241 12.71 -22.81 18.42
N VAL A 242 13.82 -22.10 18.18
CA VAL A 242 15.20 -22.62 18.37
C VAL A 242 15.46 -23.07 19.82
N ARG A 243 14.69 -22.58 20.80
CA ARG A 243 14.88 -22.92 22.22
C ARG A 243 14.08 -24.12 22.71
N GLU A 244 13.00 -24.53 22.03
CA GLU A 244 12.00 -25.42 22.64
C GLU A 244 11.57 -26.66 21.84
N THR A 245 11.92 -26.83 20.55
CA THR A 245 11.50 -28.03 19.78
C THR A 245 12.62 -28.73 18.99
N THR A 246 12.45 -30.06 18.84
CA THR A 246 13.36 -31.12 18.38
C THR A 246 13.71 -31.13 16.89
N THR A 247 13.28 -30.14 16.11
CA THR A 247 13.72 -29.97 14.72
C THR A 247 14.45 -28.64 14.60
N PRO A 248 15.79 -28.64 14.59
CA PRO A 248 16.55 -27.40 14.49
C PRO A 248 16.22 -26.73 13.16
N VAL A 249 15.65 -25.53 13.24
CA VAL A 249 15.88 -24.54 12.18
C VAL A 249 17.39 -24.46 12.02
N GLU A 250 17.92 -24.63 10.81
CA GLU A 250 19.35 -24.55 10.55
C GLU A 250 19.93 -23.33 11.29
N PRO A 251 20.99 -23.50 12.10
CA PRO A 251 21.50 -22.44 12.97
C PRO A 251 21.88 -21.16 12.20
N ASP A 252 22.09 -21.28 10.88
CA ASP A 252 22.42 -20.19 9.96
C ASP A 252 21.21 -19.50 9.31
N ALA A 253 19.98 -20.02 9.47
CA ALA A 253 18.80 -19.48 8.80
C ALA A 253 18.35 -18.13 9.40
N VAL A 254 18.39 -17.98 10.74
CA VAL A 254 18.02 -16.74 11.42
C VAL A 254 18.90 -15.55 11.01
N PRO A 255 20.25 -15.62 11.09
CA PRO A 255 21.09 -14.51 10.66
C PRO A 255 20.95 -14.22 9.17
N THR A 256 20.76 -15.25 8.33
CA THR A 256 20.54 -15.07 6.89
C THR A 256 19.25 -14.31 6.60
N VAL A 257 18.13 -14.68 7.23
CA VAL A 257 16.85 -13.98 7.09
C VAL A 257 16.95 -12.54 7.60
N ALA A 258 17.65 -12.31 8.72
CA ALA A 258 17.87 -10.96 9.25
C ALA A 258 18.71 -10.09 8.28
N LEU A 259 19.74 -10.66 7.66
CA LEU A 259 20.55 -9.97 6.67
C LEU A 259 19.73 -9.61 5.43
N ILE A 260 18.93 -10.56 4.91
CA ILE A 260 18.03 -10.33 3.77
C ILE A 260 17.02 -9.23 4.10
N ALA A 261 16.36 -9.30 5.26
CA ALA A 261 15.40 -8.29 5.69
C ALA A 261 16.03 -6.88 5.77
N THR A 262 17.25 -6.80 6.31
CA THR A 262 18.01 -5.54 6.42
C THR A 262 18.38 -4.99 5.04
N ALA A 263 18.88 -5.84 4.12
CA ALA A 263 19.21 -5.43 2.76
C ALA A 263 17.98 -4.89 2.02
N LEU A 264 16.83 -5.58 2.12
CA LEU A 264 15.57 -5.13 1.52
C LEU A 264 15.08 -3.81 2.14
N ALA A 265 15.25 -3.61 3.45
CA ALA A 265 14.91 -2.35 4.11
C ALA A 265 15.76 -1.18 3.58
N ILE A 266 17.07 -1.38 3.42
CA ILE A 266 17.99 -0.37 2.85
C ILE A 266 17.57 -0.02 1.42
N ILE A 267 17.27 -1.02 0.59
CA ILE A 267 16.80 -0.83 -0.79
C ILE A 267 15.48 -0.04 -0.80
N ALA A 268 14.51 -0.42 0.05
CA ALA A 268 13.22 0.26 0.12
C ALA A 268 13.37 1.75 0.50
N VAL A 269 14.20 2.05 1.50
CA VAL A 269 14.49 3.42 1.93
C VAL A 269 15.20 4.20 0.83
N ALA A 270 16.22 3.61 0.17
CA ALA A 270 16.93 4.26 -0.92
C ALA A 270 15.99 4.61 -2.09
N LEU A 271 15.09 3.69 -2.48
CA LEU A 271 14.08 3.93 -3.51
C LEU A 271 13.07 5.02 -3.09
N ALA A 272 12.62 5.01 -1.84
CA ALA A 272 11.72 6.02 -1.30
C ALA A 272 12.36 7.42 -1.30
N VAL A 273 13.63 7.53 -0.91
CA VAL A 273 14.38 8.79 -0.90
C VAL A 273 14.67 9.29 -2.31
N ALA A 274 14.92 8.40 -3.27
CA ALA A 274 15.15 8.74 -4.66
C ALA A 274 13.87 9.02 -5.46
N SER A 275 12.69 8.69 -4.91
CA SER A 275 11.39 8.84 -5.58
C SER A 275 11.08 10.25 -6.11
N PRO A 276 11.48 11.37 -5.46
CA PRO A 276 11.29 12.70 -6.01
C PRO A 276 11.93 12.94 -7.39
N ARG A 277 12.89 12.09 -7.81
CA ARG A 277 13.48 12.11 -9.15
C ARG A 277 12.51 11.74 -10.27
N SER A 278 11.31 11.26 -9.95
CA SER A 278 10.27 11.00 -10.95
C SER A 278 9.72 12.28 -11.58
N GLY A 279 9.88 13.45 -10.94
CA GLY A 279 9.30 14.72 -11.40
C GLY A 279 7.79 14.86 -11.14
N TYR A 280 7.13 13.84 -10.60
CA TYR A 280 5.71 13.88 -10.25
C TYR A 280 5.50 14.38 -8.82
N ALA A 281 4.40 15.10 -8.61
CA ALA A 281 3.95 15.47 -7.28
C ALA A 281 3.55 14.24 -6.46
N GLU A 282 3.75 14.32 -5.15
CA GLU A 282 3.29 13.29 -4.21
C GLU A 282 1.77 13.08 -4.34
N GLY A 283 1.33 11.82 -4.50
CA GLY A 283 -0.09 11.46 -4.61
C GLY A 283 -0.63 11.33 -6.03
N VAL A 284 0.22 11.49 -7.06
CA VAL A 284 -0.10 11.08 -8.43
C VAL A 284 0.13 9.59 -8.58
N ALA A 285 -0.88 8.87 -9.05
CA ALA A 285 -0.77 7.51 -9.53
C ALA A 285 -1.14 7.49 -11.02
N GLU A 286 -0.32 6.82 -11.82
CA GLU A 286 -0.59 6.58 -13.23
C GLU A 286 -0.81 5.10 -13.46
N THR A 287 -1.91 4.77 -14.10
CA THR A 287 -2.16 3.41 -14.58
C THR A 287 -2.09 3.40 -16.10
N VAL A 288 -1.24 2.53 -16.65
CA VAL A 288 -1.27 2.18 -18.07
C VAL A 288 -2.34 1.09 -18.19
N ILE A 289 -3.45 1.41 -18.84
CA ILE A 289 -4.46 0.42 -19.25
C ILE A 289 -4.19 0.07 -20.71
#